data_AF-A0A2G5BBR3-F1
#
_entry.id   AF-A0A2G5BBR3-F1
#
_cell.length_a   1.000
_cell.length_b   1.000
_cell.length_c   1.000
_cell.angle_alpha   90.00
_cell.angle_beta   90.00
_cell.angle_gamma   90.00
#
_symmetry.space_group_name_H-M   'P 1'
#
loop_
_entity.id
_entity.type
_entity.pdbx_description
1 polymer ?
#
loop_
_entity_poly.entity_id
_entity_poly.type
_entity_poly.pdbx_seq_one_letter_code
_entity_poly.pdbx_strand_id
1 'polypeptide(L)'
;MPVARISGSLQPRISSKTRDNINAQSPDNDDTVAIAICAGMFGLTALMLVFAWCNYSYRPIRAKNLLWTTLIYLSTVLWFIGNISANGHVRLIDAWSNCKLWIIWFRVLFCFVFASMTIVRFYALDRVFNQKKPFTTWSSLVSAGAVVILNVIFCLVNQLISGSLTIEYVPSLEICNVTQAFRIAAITFQWVLWTGVGILFFRLRNIQSSFNEFRESMAIFAVIIALLIESTVTNIYYKYYIFEKHRRIEKTVMDMVAGNIVVWLFIGYPVFMCIFRRREYEQRWLEKLAKDSSNSSGLPPKSSTFYTKMRDTGEFGLGSIHRDLDSSELMGSTLKSKYHPFANQHPLDIEDMLNDHGMYNSNALPISMRTNVHVHEPAMGSPTNFTGYSELALDGRHVL
;
A
#
# COMPACT_ATOMS: atom_id res chain seq x y z
N MET A 1 16.89 -33.30 -34.33
CA MET A 1 15.48 -33.23 -33.88
C MET A 1 14.76 -32.26 -34.80
N PRO A 2 13.70 -32.68 -35.52
CA PRO A 2 12.97 -31.78 -36.41
C PRO A 2 12.21 -30.75 -35.56
N VAL A 3 12.51 -29.47 -35.78
CA VAL A 3 11.73 -28.35 -35.23
C VAL A 3 10.36 -28.44 -35.88
N ALA A 4 9.38 -28.98 -35.16
CA ALA A 4 7.99 -28.94 -35.59
C ALA A 4 7.64 -27.48 -35.85
N ARG A 5 7.34 -27.14 -37.13
CA ARG A 5 6.68 -25.88 -37.45
C ARG A 5 5.36 -25.91 -36.71
N ILE A 6 5.34 -25.27 -35.54
CA ILE A 6 4.11 -24.79 -34.95
C ILE A 6 3.60 -23.78 -35.97
N SER A 7 2.75 -24.23 -36.88
CA SER A 7 1.86 -23.38 -37.65
C SER A 7 0.95 -22.73 -36.62
N GLY A 8 1.49 -21.73 -35.92
CA GLY A 8 0.75 -20.89 -35.01
C GLY A 8 -0.42 -20.41 -35.83
N SER A 9 -1.61 -20.76 -35.38
CA SER A 9 -2.84 -20.24 -35.93
C SER A 9 -2.72 -18.72 -35.89
N LEU A 10 -2.30 -18.14 -37.02
CA LEU A 10 -2.30 -16.71 -37.24
C LEU A 10 -3.71 -16.31 -36.84
N GLN A 11 -3.83 -15.53 -35.75
CA GLN A 11 -5.13 -15.06 -35.33
C GLN A 11 -5.81 -14.52 -36.58
N PRO A 12 -7.07 -14.93 -36.86
CA PRO A 12 -7.74 -14.52 -38.07
C PRO A 12 -7.71 -13.00 -38.08
N ARG A 13 -6.91 -12.44 -39.00
CA ARG A 13 -6.87 -11.02 -39.29
C ARG A 13 -8.33 -10.62 -39.46
N ILE A 14 -8.77 -9.58 -38.74
CA ILE A 14 -10.17 -9.13 -38.80
C ILE A 14 -10.53 -9.03 -40.28
N SER A 15 -11.43 -9.91 -40.73
CA SER A 15 -11.82 -9.98 -42.14
C SER A 15 -12.38 -8.62 -42.53
N SER A 16 -12.10 -8.16 -43.75
CA SER A 16 -12.67 -6.91 -44.27
C SER A 16 -14.19 -6.87 -44.10
N LYS A 17 -14.86 -8.00 -44.36
CA LYS A 17 -16.31 -8.16 -44.11
C LYS A 17 -16.74 -7.91 -42.67
N THR A 18 -15.91 -8.30 -41.70
CA THR A 18 -16.19 -8.04 -40.27
C THR A 18 -15.97 -6.57 -39.94
N ARG A 19 -14.98 -5.92 -40.56
CA ARG A 19 -14.72 -4.49 -40.37
C ARG A 19 -15.90 -3.64 -40.83
N ASP A 20 -16.51 -3.97 -41.97
CA ASP A 20 -17.62 -3.20 -42.53
C ASP A 20 -18.92 -3.36 -41.72
N ASN A 21 -19.05 -4.46 -40.98
CA ASN A 21 -20.23 -4.75 -40.15
C ASN A 21 -20.09 -4.28 -38.69
N ILE A 22 -18.87 -4.01 -38.21
CA ILE A 22 -18.66 -3.48 -36.85
C ILE A 22 -18.88 -1.97 -36.92
N ASN A 23 -20.06 -1.55 -36.47
CA ASN A 23 -20.34 -0.14 -36.23
C ASN A 23 -19.55 0.29 -34.99
N ALA A 24 -18.28 0.68 -35.18
CA ALA A 24 -17.40 1.12 -34.10
C ALA A 24 -18.00 2.39 -33.49
N GLN A 25 -18.77 2.21 -32.44
CA GLN A 25 -19.47 3.31 -31.78
C GLN A 25 -18.42 4.21 -31.13
N SER A 26 -18.28 5.43 -31.65
CA SER A 26 -17.44 6.48 -31.09
C SER A 26 -17.71 6.64 -29.59
N PRO A 27 -16.70 7.06 -28.80
CA PRO A 27 -16.93 7.54 -27.44
C PRO A 27 -18.13 8.48 -27.38
N ASP A 28 -19.01 8.23 -26.41
CA ASP A 28 -20.30 8.91 -26.28
C ASP A 28 -20.36 9.69 -24.94
N ASN A 29 -21.42 10.49 -24.77
CA ASN A 29 -21.70 11.21 -23.54
C ASN A 29 -21.75 10.28 -22.32
N ASP A 30 -22.25 9.06 -22.46
CA ASP A 30 -22.30 8.08 -21.37
C ASP A 30 -20.91 7.63 -20.90
N ASP A 31 -19.94 7.48 -21.82
CA ASP A 31 -18.55 7.18 -21.45
C ASP A 31 -17.95 8.34 -20.65
N THR A 32 -18.24 9.57 -21.07
CA THR A 32 -17.79 10.80 -20.40
C THR A 32 -18.38 10.90 -18.99
N VAL A 33 -19.68 10.65 -18.84
CA VAL A 33 -20.37 10.63 -17.55
C VAL A 33 -19.79 9.54 -16.64
N ALA A 34 -19.57 8.34 -17.17
CA ALA A 34 -18.97 7.24 -16.40
C ALA A 34 -17.57 7.60 -15.91
N ILE A 35 -16.71 8.18 -16.76
CA ILE A 35 -15.37 8.64 -16.38
C ILE A 35 -15.45 9.73 -15.31
N ALA A 36 -16.36 10.70 -15.45
CA ALA A 36 -16.52 11.79 -14.49
C ALA A 36 -16.93 11.27 -13.10
N ILE A 37 -17.88 10.32 -13.05
CA ILE A 37 -18.28 9.66 -11.79
C ILE A 37 -17.10 8.90 -11.18
N CYS A 38 -16.37 8.14 -11.98
CA CYS A 38 -15.18 7.40 -11.54
C CYS A 38 -14.09 8.32 -10.99
N ALA A 39 -13.82 9.44 -11.69
CA ALA A 39 -12.87 10.45 -11.24
C ALA A 39 -13.32 11.12 -9.93
N GLY A 40 -14.61 11.43 -9.79
CA GLY A 40 -15.18 11.96 -8.55
C GLY A 40 -14.98 11.01 -7.36
N MET A 41 -15.18 9.71 -7.57
CA MET A 41 -14.92 8.68 -6.55
C MET A 41 -13.44 8.61 -6.14
N PHE A 42 -12.52 8.66 -7.10
CA PHE A 42 -11.09 8.74 -6.78
C PHE A 42 -10.73 10.04 -6.05
N GLY A 43 -11.37 11.15 -6.38
CA GLY A 43 -11.22 12.43 -5.67
C GLY A 43 -11.68 12.35 -4.22
N LEU A 44 -12.84 11.72 -3.97
CA LEU A 44 -13.32 11.46 -2.60
C LEU A 44 -12.33 10.61 -1.79
N THR A 45 -11.78 9.56 -2.42
CA THR A 45 -10.75 8.71 -1.79
C THR A 45 -9.45 9.47 -1.54
N ALA A 46 -9.04 10.37 -2.44
CA ALA A 46 -7.89 11.25 -2.21
C ALA A 46 -8.11 12.15 -0.99
N LEU A 47 -9.28 12.79 -0.88
CA LEU A 47 -9.61 13.65 0.26
C LEU A 47 -9.57 12.87 1.58
N MET A 48 -10.08 11.63 1.58
CA MET A 48 -9.99 10.73 2.74
C MET A 48 -8.53 10.41 3.10
N LEU A 49 -7.66 10.15 2.13
CA LEU A 49 -6.24 9.90 2.37
C LEU A 49 -5.50 11.14 2.86
N VAL A 50 -5.77 12.31 2.28
CA VAL A 50 -5.21 13.59 2.75
C VAL A 50 -5.63 13.85 4.19
N PHE A 51 -6.90 13.64 4.53
CA PHE A 51 -7.38 13.74 5.91
C PHE A 51 -6.63 12.77 6.85
N ALA A 52 -6.39 11.53 6.41
CA ALA A 52 -5.63 10.55 7.17
C ALA A 52 -4.16 10.98 7.38
N TRP A 53 -3.53 11.60 6.37
CA TRP A 53 -2.17 12.15 6.48
C TRP A 53 -2.12 13.36 7.42
N CYS A 54 -3.08 14.27 7.36
CA CYS A 54 -3.19 15.40 8.30
C CYS A 54 -3.39 14.92 9.75
N ASN A 55 -4.04 13.78 9.94
CA ASN A 55 -4.27 13.16 11.25
C ASN A 55 -3.34 11.96 11.52
N TYR A 56 -2.12 11.96 10.95
CA TYR A 56 -1.17 10.86 11.09
C TYR A 56 -0.75 10.58 12.55
N SER A 57 -0.86 11.57 13.44
CA SER A 57 -0.62 11.40 14.88
C SER A 57 -1.62 10.46 15.56
N TYR A 58 -2.77 10.19 14.93
CA TYR A 58 -3.78 9.27 15.45
C TYR A 58 -3.32 7.81 15.35
N ARG A 59 -3.11 7.15 16.49
CA ARG A 59 -2.47 5.82 16.57
C ARG A 59 -3.14 4.76 15.70
N PRO A 60 -4.48 4.65 15.62
CA PRO A 60 -5.14 3.68 14.74
C PRO A 60 -4.88 3.91 13.24
N ILE A 61 -4.77 5.17 12.79
CA ILE A 61 -4.44 5.50 11.39
C ILE A 61 -2.99 5.14 11.11
N ARG A 62 -2.06 5.52 12.00
CA ARG A 62 -0.63 5.20 11.88
C ARG A 62 -0.37 3.70 11.78
N ALA A 63 -1.11 2.89 12.56
CA ALA A 63 -0.99 1.43 12.55
C ALA A 63 -1.33 0.79 11.19
N LYS A 64 -2.16 1.43 10.36
CA LYS A 64 -2.54 0.92 9.03
C LYS A 64 -1.47 1.10 7.96
N ASN A 65 -0.31 1.66 8.28
CA ASN A 65 0.79 1.91 7.35
C ASN A 65 0.35 2.71 6.10
N LEU A 66 0.13 4.01 6.34
CA LEU A 66 -0.47 4.93 5.38
C LEU A 66 0.33 5.09 4.08
N LEU A 67 1.66 4.90 4.12
CA LEU A 67 2.52 4.95 2.94
C LEU A 67 2.12 3.87 1.92
N TRP A 68 2.05 2.60 2.33
CA TRP A 68 1.66 1.52 1.42
C TRP A 68 0.22 1.68 0.92
N THR A 69 -0.71 2.12 1.77
CA THR A 69 -2.09 2.40 1.34
C THR A 69 -2.15 3.52 0.30
N THR A 70 -1.31 4.55 0.43
CA THR A 70 -1.20 5.64 -0.55
C THR A 70 -0.62 5.14 -1.87
N LEU A 71 0.41 4.29 -1.83
CA LEU A 71 0.99 3.68 -3.04
C LEU A 71 -0.02 2.76 -3.76
N ILE A 72 -0.81 1.99 -3.00
CA ILE A 72 -1.93 1.20 -3.53
C ILE A 72 -2.92 2.12 -4.24
N TYR A 73 -3.36 3.21 -3.60
CA TYR A 73 -4.25 4.19 -4.21
C TYR A 73 -3.68 4.79 -5.50
N LEU A 74 -2.43 5.27 -5.48
CA LEU A 74 -1.79 5.84 -6.68
C LEU A 74 -1.70 4.82 -7.82
N SER A 75 -1.39 3.56 -7.51
CA SER A 75 -1.40 2.49 -8.52
C SER A 75 -2.79 2.26 -9.11
N THR A 76 -3.87 2.33 -8.31
CA THR A 76 -5.25 2.21 -8.84
C THR A 76 -5.65 3.40 -9.71
N VAL A 77 -5.20 4.62 -9.40
CA VAL A 77 -5.46 5.81 -10.23
C VAL A 77 -4.75 5.69 -11.58
N LEU A 78 -3.47 5.31 -11.58
CA LEU A 78 -2.69 5.15 -12.81
C LEU A 78 -3.18 3.97 -13.65
N TRP A 79 -3.63 2.89 -13.00
CA TRP A 79 -4.31 1.78 -13.64
C TRP A 79 -5.64 2.23 -14.28
N PHE A 80 -6.44 3.05 -13.58
CA PHE A 80 -7.68 3.61 -14.12
C PHE A 80 -7.44 4.47 -15.37
N ILE A 81 -6.39 5.30 -15.39
CA ILE A 81 -6.00 6.07 -16.57
C ILE A 81 -5.67 5.14 -17.75
N GLY A 82 -4.94 4.05 -17.51
CA GLY A 82 -4.69 3.03 -18.52
C GLY A 82 -5.96 2.33 -19.00
N ASN A 83 -6.92 2.08 -18.10
CA ASN A 83 -8.22 1.50 -18.44
C ASN A 83 -9.06 2.41 -19.35
N ILE A 84 -9.02 3.73 -19.16
CA ILE A 84 -9.73 4.69 -20.04
C ILE A 84 -9.32 4.49 -21.51
N SER A 85 -8.01 4.48 -21.78
CA SER A 85 -7.49 4.26 -23.13
C SER A 85 -7.80 2.85 -23.63
N ALA A 86 -7.54 1.84 -22.80
CA ALA A 86 -7.58 0.46 -23.24
C ALA A 86 -9.00 -0.11 -23.43
N ASN A 87 -10.01 0.49 -22.77
CA ASN A 87 -11.42 0.13 -22.94
C ASN A 87 -12.13 1.00 -24.00
N GLY A 88 -11.40 1.90 -24.68
CA GLY A 88 -11.93 2.68 -25.79
C GLY A 88 -12.87 3.81 -25.39
N HIS A 89 -12.71 4.37 -24.19
CA HIS A 89 -13.54 5.51 -23.74
C HIS A 89 -13.10 6.85 -24.33
N VAL A 90 -11.93 6.91 -24.96
CA VAL A 90 -11.38 8.12 -25.59
C VAL A 90 -10.97 7.83 -27.02
N ARG A 91 -11.05 8.84 -27.90
CA ARG A 91 -10.55 8.73 -29.26
C ARG A 91 -9.03 8.69 -29.24
N LEU A 92 -8.44 7.73 -29.94
CA LEU A 92 -6.99 7.49 -29.91
C LEU A 92 -6.22 8.40 -30.88
N ILE A 93 -6.38 9.71 -30.72
CA ILE A 93 -5.70 10.73 -31.53
C ILE A 93 -4.44 11.21 -30.78
N ASP A 94 -3.38 11.56 -31.53
CA ASP A 94 -2.11 12.09 -31.01
C ASP A 94 -1.47 11.21 -29.92
N ALA A 95 -1.33 11.73 -28.69
CA ALA A 95 -0.69 11.03 -27.59
C ALA A 95 -1.39 9.71 -27.21
N TRP A 96 -2.70 9.62 -27.46
CA TRP A 96 -3.51 8.42 -27.19
C TRP A 96 -3.28 7.32 -28.23
N SER A 97 -2.71 7.63 -29.40
CA SER A 97 -2.37 6.63 -30.41
C SER A 97 -1.19 5.74 -30.02
N ASN A 98 -0.45 6.11 -28.95
CA ASN A 98 0.62 5.30 -28.34
C ASN A 98 0.07 4.13 -27.50
N CYS A 99 -0.57 3.16 -28.15
CA CYS A 99 -1.22 2.01 -27.50
C CYS A 99 -0.32 1.23 -26.52
N LYS A 100 0.96 1.05 -26.86
CA LYS A 100 1.90 0.34 -25.98
C LYS A 100 2.12 1.09 -24.67
N LEU A 101 2.22 2.43 -24.71
CA LEU A 101 2.37 3.24 -23.51
C LEU A 101 1.18 3.05 -22.57
N TRP A 102 -0.03 3.29 -23.06
CA TRP A 102 -1.23 3.25 -22.23
C TRP A 102 -1.59 1.85 -21.75
N ILE A 103 -1.43 0.83 -22.59
CA ILE A 103 -1.83 -0.53 -22.22
C ILE A 103 -0.74 -1.23 -21.42
N ILE A 104 0.52 -1.19 -21.84
CA ILE A 104 1.59 -1.91 -21.13
C ILE A 104 1.97 -1.16 -19.85
N TRP A 105 2.24 0.14 -19.95
CA TRP A 105 2.80 0.92 -18.83
C TRP A 105 1.75 1.48 -17.89
N PHE A 106 0.60 1.92 -18.39
CA PHE A 106 -0.44 2.43 -17.49
C PHE A 106 -1.37 1.32 -17.00
N ARG A 107 -1.94 0.52 -17.92
CA ARG A 107 -2.89 -0.52 -17.54
C ARG A 107 -2.22 -1.72 -16.87
N VAL A 108 -1.29 -2.39 -17.57
CA VAL A 108 -0.71 -3.67 -17.09
C VAL A 108 0.25 -3.47 -15.92
N LEU A 109 1.24 -2.57 -16.06
CA LEU A 109 2.22 -2.36 -15.00
C LEU A 109 1.56 -1.92 -13.68
N PHE A 110 0.68 -0.92 -13.68
CA PHE A 110 0.09 -0.46 -12.42
C PHE A 110 -0.95 -1.42 -11.83
N CYS A 111 -1.60 -2.25 -12.65
CA CYS A 111 -2.36 -3.38 -12.13
C CYS A 111 -1.45 -4.40 -11.40
N PHE A 112 -0.26 -4.65 -11.93
CA PHE A 112 0.72 -5.51 -11.27
C PHE A 112 1.33 -4.86 -10.03
N VAL A 113 1.63 -3.55 -10.08
CA VAL A 113 2.11 -2.79 -8.90
C VAL A 113 1.05 -2.80 -7.80
N PHE A 114 -0.23 -2.63 -8.14
CA PHE A 114 -1.34 -2.74 -7.18
C PHE A 114 -1.34 -4.11 -6.46
N ALA A 115 -1.20 -5.20 -7.21
CA ALA A 115 -1.08 -6.53 -6.64
C ALA A 115 0.20 -6.67 -5.78
N SER A 116 1.35 -6.19 -6.25
CA SER A 116 2.62 -6.24 -5.52
C SER A 116 2.58 -5.48 -4.19
N MET A 117 2.00 -4.28 -4.17
CA MET A 117 1.87 -3.50 -2.93
C MET A 117 0.93 -4.19 -1.94
N THR A 118 -0.09 -4.88 -2.44
CA THR A 118 -0.97 -5.73 -1.61
C THR A 118 -0.23 -6.93 -1.03
N ILE A 119 0.62 -7.61 -1.83
CA ILE A 119 1.52 -8.68 -1.36
C ILE A 119 2.42 -8.18 -0.24
N VAL A 120 3.12 -7.04 -0.46
CA VAL A 120 4.05 -6.46 0.52
C VAL A 120 3.33 -6.15 1.83
N ARG A 121 2.10 -5.62 1.75
CA ARG A 121 1.28 -5.36 2.93
C ARG A 121 0.92 -6.64 3.70
N PHE A 122 0.43 -7.67 3.03
CA PHE A 122 0.12 -8.95 3.71
C PHE A 122 1.36 -9.66 4.23
N TYR A 123 2.49 -9.54 3.53
CA TYR A 123 3.77 -10.01 4.01
C TYR A 123 4.21 -9.27 5.28
N ALA A 124 3.95 -7.95 5.37
CA ALA A 124 4.20 -7.18 6.58
C ALA A 124 3.39 -7.70 7.78
N LEU A 125 2.10 -7.99 7.56
CA LEU A 125 1.23 -8.56 8.58
C LEU A 125 1.72 -9.96 9.01
N ASP A 126 2.09 -10.84 8.06
CA ASP A 126 2.60 -12.19 8.38
C ASP A 126 3.87 -12.10 9.22
N ARG A 127 4.80 -11.19 8.86
CA ARG A 127 6.04 -11.01 9.59
C ARG A 127 5.82 -10.53 11.03
N VAL A 128 4.92 -9.57 11.22
CA VAL A 128 4.64 -9.00 12.54
C VAL A 128 3.90 -10.00 13.42
N PHE A 129 2.83 -10.62 12.91
CA PHE A 129 1.94 -11.44 13.72
C PHE A 129 2.37 -12.91 13.82
N ASN A 130 2.72 -13.55 12.69
CA ASN A 130 3.10 -14.96 12.69
C ASN A 130 4.58 -15.15 13.05
N GLN A 131 5.47 -14.34 12.49
CA GLN A 131 6.91 -14.51 12.70
C GLN A 131 7.42 -13.79 13.94
N LYS A 132 6.63 -12.88 14.53
CA LYS A 132 7.01 -12.05 15.68
C LYS A 132 8.31 -11.27 15.45
N LYS A 133 8.63 -10.96 14.19
CA LYS A 133 9.83 -10.20 13.81
C LYS A 133 9.44 -8.76 13.53
N PRO A 134 10.25 -7.77 13.95
CA PRO A 134 10.01 -6.39 13.58
C PRO A 134 10.03 -6.28 12.06
N PHE A 135 9.06 -5.54 11.53
CA PHE A 135 9.04 -5.18 10.13
C PHE A 135 9.99 -4.01 9.94
N THR A 136 11.25 -4.32 9.66
CA THR A 136 12.25 -3.31 9.32
C THR A 136 11.95 -2.77 7.93
N THR A 137 12.03 -1.44 7.77
CA THR A 137 11.78 -0.75 6.50
C THR A 137 12.59 -1.33 5.36
N TRP A 138 13.85 -1.71 5.62
CA TRP A 138 14.73 -2.28 4.59
C TRP A 138 14.22 -3.60 4.02
N SER A 139 13.84 -4.56 4.87
CA SER A 139 13.41 -5.87 4.37
C SER A 139 12.11 -5.78 3.57
N SER A 140 11.24 -4.82 3.92
CA SER A 140 10.03 -4.54 3.16
C SER A 140 10.28 -3.89 1.83
N LEU A 141 11.26 -2.99 1.78
CA LEU A 141 11.64 -2.28 0.57
C LEU A 141 12.31 -3.24 -0.41
N VAL A 142 13.13 -4.18 0.08
CA VAL A 142 13.74 -5.23 -0.75
C VAL A 142 12.68 -6.15 -1.34
N SER A 143 11.70 -6.61 -0.55
CA SER A 143 10.63 -7.46 -1.09
C SER A 143 9.74 -6.70 -2.07
N ALA A 144 9.39 -5.45 -1.78
CA ALA A 144 8.64 -4.59 -2.70
C ALA A 144 9.42 -4.36 -4.01
N GLY A 145 10.70 -3.98 -3.89
CA GLY A 145 11.58 -3.74 -5.02
C GLY A 145 11.73 -4.97 -5.91
N ALA A 146 11.90 -6.16 -5.33
CA ALA A 146 12.02 -7.40 -6.10
C ALA A 146 10.77 -7.68 -6.96
N VAL A 147 9.55 -7.54 -6.39
CA VAL A 147 8.31 -7.79 -7.15
C VAL A 147 8.05 -6.67 -8.17
N VAL A 148 8.36 -5.41 -7.85
CA VAL A 148 8.23 -4.30 -8.81
C VAL A 148 9.20 -4.46 -9.98
N ILE A 149 10.45 -4.85 -9.73
CA ILE A 149 11.45 -5.11 -10.78
C ILE A 149 10.97 -6.24 -11.71
N LEU A 150 10.41 -7.32 -11.16
CA LEU A 150 9.81 -8.41 -11.95
C LEU A 150 8.70 -7.89 -12.89
N ASN A 151 7.82 -7.01 -12.38
CA ASN A 151 6.74 -6.41 -13.18
C ASN A 151 7.28 -5.49 -14.29
N VAL A 152 8.31 -4.69 -13.99
CA VAL A 152 8.96 -3.81 -14.98
C VAL A 152 9.65 -4.63 -16.05
N ILE A 153 10.35 -5.72 -15.70
CA ILE A 153 10.97 -6.64 -16.66
C ILE A 153 9.90 -7.23 -17.58
N PHE A 154 8.77 -7.69 -17.03
CA PHE A 154 7.65 -8.19 -17.85
C PHE A 154 7.17 -7.12 -18.86
N CYS A 155 7.01 -5.88 -18.42
CA CYS A 155 6.57 -4.78 -19.30
C CYS A 155 7.62 -4.43 -20.36
N LEU A 156 8.90 -4.39 -19.99
CA LEU A 156 10.00 -4.15 -20.92
C LEU A 156 10.09 -5.23 -21.99
N VAL A 157 10.01 -6.50 -21.62
CA VAL A 157 10.01 -7.61 -22.57
C VAL A 157 8.86 -7.46 -23.57
N ASN A 158 7.64 -7.18 -23.11
CA ASN A 158 6.49 -6.98 -23.98
C ASN A 158 6.56 -5.69 -24.83
N GLN A 159 7.23 -4.65 -24.33
CA GLN A 159 7.49 -3.44 -25.10
C GLN A 159 8.40 -3.72 -26.31
N LEU A 160 9.42 -4.56 -26.12
CA LEU A 160 10.41 -4.92 -27.15
C LEU A 160 9.88 -5.92 -28.18
N ILE A 161 8.87 -6.72 -27.85
CA ILE A 161 8.22 -7.63 -28.79
C ILE A 161 7.48 -6.85 -29.89
N SER A 162 7.44 -7.38 -31.11
CA SER A 162 6.75 -6.78 -32.24
C SER A 162 5.26 -6.52 -31.95
N GLY A 163 4.71 -5.44 -32.50
CA GLY A 163 3.30 -5.06 -32.30
C GLY A 163 2.33 -6.15 -32.75
N SER A 164 2.68 -6.87 -33.83
CA SER A 164 1.88 -7.97 -34.38
C SER A 164 1.66 -9.14 -33.41
N LEU A 165 2.53 -9.30 -32.42
CA LEU A 165 2.44 -10.33 -31.38
C LEU A 165 1.88 -9.80 -30.06
N THR A 166 1.86 -8.47 -29.86
CA THR A 166 1.49 -7.83 -28.60
C THR A 166 0.33 -6.86 -28.79
N ILE A 167 0.64 -5.61 -29.11
CA ILE A 167 -0.30 -4.51 -29.21
C ILE A 167 0.07 -3.69 -30.44
N GLU A 168 -0.93 -3.49 -31.29
CA GLU A 168 -0.81 -2.71 -32.51
C GLU A 168 -1.94 -1.69 -32.58
N TYR A 169 -1.60 -0.46 -32.91
CA TYR A 169 -2.60 0.56 -33.22
C TYR A 169 -3.18 0.29 -34.62
N VAL A 170 -4.51 0.29 -34.75
CA VAL A 170 -5.20 0.07 -36.02
C VAL A 170 -5.84 1.38 -36.48
N PRO A 171 -5.21 2.14 -37.41
CA PRO A 171 -5.66 3.48 -37.76
C PRO A 171 -7.08 3.53 -38.33
N SER A 172 -7.51 2.49 -39.05
CA SER A 172 -8.85 2.43 -39.67
C SER A 172 -10.01 2.33 -38.68
N LEU A 173 -9.72 1.96 -37.43
CA LEU A 173 -10.73 1.82 -36.38
C LEU A 173 -10.47 2.78 -35.21
N GLU A 174 -9.35 3.53 -35.23
CA GLU A 174 -8.90 4.34 -34.09
C GLU A 174 -8.86 3.54 -32.78
N ILE A 175 -8.47 2.25 -32.82
CA ILE A 175 -8.39 1.35 -31.65
C ILE A 175 -7.00 0.73 -31.47
N CYS A 176 -6.70 0.34 -30.23
CA CYS A 176 -5.58 -0.54 -29.91
C CYS A 176 -5.99 -2.02 -30.01
N ASN A 177 -5.48 -2.72 -31.02
CA ASN A 177 -5.68 -4.15 -31.13
C ASN A 177 -4.70 -4.89 -30.20
N VAL A 178 -5.24 -5.53 -29.18
CA VAL A 178 -4.48 -6.36 -28.23
C VAL A 178 -4.61 -7.83 -28.63
N THR A 179 -3.48 -8.48 -28.96
CA THR A 179 -3.47 -9.90 -29.35
C THR A 179 -3.94 -10.79 -28.21
N GLN A 180 -4.59 -11.91 -28.55
CA GLN A 180 -5.09 -12.85 -27.53
C GLN A 180 -3.95 -13.50 -26.75
N ALA A 181 -2.81 -13.76 -27.38
CA ALA A 181 -1.64 -14.31 -26.72
C ALA A 181 -1.15 -13.38 -25.60
N PHE A 182 -1.06 -12.07 -25.87
CA PHE A 182 -0.70 -11.08 -24.86
C PHE A 182 -1.73 -11.01 -23.72
N ARG A 183 -3.03 -11.02 -24.04
CA ARG A 183 -4.10 -11.04 -23.01
C ARG A 183 -3.98 -12.24 -22.09
N ILE A 184 -3.80 -13.44 -22.64
CA ILE A 184 -3.66 -14.68 -21.87
C ILE A 184 -2.40 -14.63 -21.01
N ALA A 185 -1.27 -14.17 -21.56
CA ALA A 185 -0.02 -14.04 -20.81
C ALA A 185 -0.15 -13.06 -19.63
N ALA A 186 -0.74 -11.88 -19.86
CA ALA A 186 -0.96 -10.87 -18.83
C ALA A 186 -1.91 -11.37 -17.72
N ILE A 187 -3.02 -12.01 -18.08
CA ILE A 187 -3.97 -12.60 -17.12
C ILE A 187 -3.31 -13.72 -16.34
N THR A 188 -2.55 -14.60 -16.99
CA THR A 188 -1.83 -15.69 -16.31
C THR A 188 -0.84 -15.14 -15.30
N PHE A 189 -0.06 -14.13 -15.68
CA PHE A 189 0.87 -13.46 -14.77
C PHE A 189 0.13 -12.81 -13.58
N GLN A 190 -1.01 -12.17 -13.83
CA GLN A 190 -1.88 -11.61 -12.79
C GLN A 190 -2.36 -12.69 -11.81
N TRP A 191 -2.78 -13.86 -12.30
CA TRP A 191 -3.18 -15.00 -11.46
C TRP A 191 -2.03 -15.51 -10.60
N VAL A 192 -0.81 -15.55 -11.12
CA VAL A 192 0.39 -15.94 -10.34
C VAL A 192 0.62 -14.97 -9.18
N LEU A 193 0.56 -13.65 -9.42
CA LEU A 193 0.69 -12.64 -8.36
C LEU A 193 -0.38 -12.82 -7.27
N TRP A 194 -1.65 -12.97 -7.67
CA TRP A 194 -2.75 -13.16 -6.71
C TRP A 194 -2.74 -14.51 -6.00
N THR A 195 -2.18 -15.54 -6.63
CA THR A 195 -1.92 -16.83 -5.94
C THR A 195 -0.93 -16.62 -4.80
N GLY A 196 0.12 -15.81 -5.01
CA GLY A 196 1.04 -15.40 -3.94
C GLY A 196 0.33 -14.68 -2.78
N VAL A 197 -0.60 -13.77 -3.09
CA VAL A 197 -1.48 -13.13 -2.08
C VAL A 197 -2.32 -14.17 -1.35
N GLY A 198 -2.93 -15.12 -2.06
CA GLY A 198 -3.74 -16.19 -1.48
C GLY A 198 -2.94 -17.07 -0.50
N ILE A 199 -1.69 -17.38 -0.83
CA ILE A 199 -0.78 -18.12 0.07
C ILE A 199 -0.52 -17.33 1.35
N LEU A 200 -0.20 -16.03 1.24
CA LEU A 200 0.00 -15.17 2.40
C LEU A 200 -1.28 -15.05 3.23
N PHE A 201 -2.43 -14.82 2.58
CA PHE A 201 -3.73 -14.76 3.24
C PHE A 201 -4.03 -16.05 4.01
N PHE A 202 -3.77 -17.22 3.42
CA PHE A 202 -3.94 -18.50 4.09
C PHE A 202 -3.04 -18.64 5.32
N ARG A 203 -1.84 -18.09 5.30
CA ARG A 203 -0.95 -18.04 6.49
C ARG A 203 -1.49 -17.10 7.57
N LEU A 204 -2.16 -16.01 7.20
CA LEU A 204 -2.76 -15.06 8.14
C LEU A 204 -3.99 -15.62 8.89
N ARG A 205 -4.57 -16.74 8.45
CA ARG A 205 -5.79 -17.33 9.05
C ARG A 205 -5.68 -17.69 10.53
N ASN A 206 -4.46 -17.88 11.04
CA ASN A 206 -4.23 -18.29 12.43
C ASN A 206 -3.97 -17.11 13.38
N ILE A 207 -4.03 -15.87 12.89
CA ILE A 207 -3.85 -14.69 13.72
C ILE A 207 -5.13 -14.49 14.53
N GLN A 208 -5.01 -14.51 15.87
CA GLN A 208 -6.15 -14.28 16.76
C GLN A 208 -6.80 -12.92 16.45
N SER A 209 -8.12 -12.96 16.31
CA SER A 209 -9.05 -11.97 15.74
C SER A 209 -9.10 -10.59 16.45
N SER A 210 -8.12 -10.23 17.26
CA SER A 210 -8.16 -9.05 18.11
C SER A 210 -8.12 -7.73 17.32
N PHE A 211 -7.49 -7.75 16.15
CA PHE A 211 -7.58 -6.69 15.16
C PHE A 211 -8.52 -7.15 14.07
N ASN A 212 -9.60 -6.40 13.83
CA ASN A 212 -10.55 -6.60 12.73
C ASN A 212 -9.87 -6.69 11.33
N GLU A 213 -8.55 -6.48 11.28
CA GLU A 213 -7.63 -6.69 10.17
C GLU A 213 -7.76 -8.03 9.45
N PHE A 214 -8.03 -9.14 10.14
CA PHE A 214 -8.25 -10.41 9.43
C PHE A 214 -9.54 -10.37 8.60
N ARG A 215 -10.63 -9.87 9.17
CA ARG A 215 -11.91 -9.72 8.47
C ARG A 215 -11.82 -8.70 7.33
N GLU A 216 -11.12 -7.59 7.56
CA GLU A 216 -10.80 -6.60 6.51
C GLU A 216 -9.98 -7.24 5.39
N SER A 217 -8.94 -8.00 5.71
CA SER A 217 -8.11 -8.69 4.72
C SER A 217 -8.89 -9.74 3.93
N MET A 218 -9.81 -10.45 4.58
CA MET A 218 -10.72 -11.40 3.92
C MET A 218 -11.67 -10.70 2.95
N ALA A 219 -12.26 -9.57 3.37
CA ALA A 219 -13.13 -8.78 2.48
C ALA A 219 -12.35 -8.26 1.26
N ILE A 220 -11.13 -7.76 1.47
CA ILE A 220 -10.24 -7.32 0.39
C ILE A 220 -9.92 -8.46 -0.56
N PHE A 221 -9.53 -9.63 -0.03
CA PHE A 221 -9.26 -10.81 -0.85
C PHE A 221 -10.47 -11.24 -1.68
N ALA A 222 -11.68 -11.24 -1.08
CA ALA A 222 -12.91 -11.58 -1.80
C ALA A 222 -13.21 -10.60 -2.95
N VAL A 223 -13.09 -9.29 -2.72
CA VAL A 223 -13.28 -8.25 -3.76
C VAL A 223 -12.31 -8.46 -4.92
N ILE A 224 -11.05 -8.75 -4.61
CA ILE A 224 -10.00 -8.97 -5.62
C ILE A 224 -10.25 -10.25 -6.43
N ILE A 225 -10.62 -11.36 -5.79
CA ILE A 225 -10.91 -12.61 -6.51
C ILE A 225 -12.11 -12.43 -7.44
N ALA A 226 -13.16 -11.75 -6.99
CA ALA A 226 -14.29 -11.40 -7.84
C ALA A 226 -13.85 -10.57 -9.06
N LEU A 227 -12.99 -9.57 -8.85
CA LEU A 227 -12.44 -8.74 -9.93
C LEU A 227 -11.57 -9.52 -10.92
N LEU A 228 -10.79 -10.48 -10.42
CA LEU A 228 -9.93 -11.32 -11.23
C LEU A 228 -10.73 -12.30 -12.09
N ILE A 229 -11.80 -12.88 -11.53
CA ILE A 229 -12.74 -13.73 -12.26
C ILE A 229 -13.45 -12.91 -13.35
N GLU A 230 -14.00 -11.74 -13.00
CA GLU A 230 -14.64 -10.83 -13.96
C GLU A 230 -13.67 -10.48 -15.10
N SER A 231 -12.44 -10.05 -14.76
CA SER A 231 -11.42 -9.67 -15.74
C SER A 231 -11.07 -10.83 -16.67
N THR A 232 -11.00 -12.06 -16.12
CA THR A 232 -10.71 -13.28 -16.88
C THR A 232 -11.85 -13.59 -17.86
N VAL A 233 -13.10 -13.57 -17.38
CA VAL A 233 -14.29 -13.81 -18.21
C VAL A 233 -14.40 -12.75 -19.32
N THR A 234 -14.28 -11.47 -18.97
CA THR A 234 -14.39 -10.36 -19.92
C THR A 234 -13.34 -10.45 -21.03
N ASN A 235 -12.08 -10.74 -20.70
CA ASN A 235 -11.01 -10.76 -21.70
C ASN A 235 -10.93 -12.05 -22.52
N ILE A 236 -11.35 -13.20 -21.98
CA ILE A 236 -11.29 -14.49 -22.68
C ILE A 236 -12.55 -14.73 -23.51
N TYR A 237 -13.72 -14.52 -22.91
CA TYR A 237 -14.99 -14.86 -23.55
C TYR A 237 -15.45 -13.77 -24.52
N TYR A 238 -15.34 -12.50 -24.12
CA TYR A 238 -15.83 -11.37 -24.93
C TYR A 238 -14.70 -10.73 -25.72
N LYS A 239 -14.26 -11.40 -26.80
CA LYS A 239 -13.15 -10.93 -27.66
C LYS A 239 -13.28 -9.46 -28.09
N TYR A 240 -14.52 -9.00 -28.29
CA TYR A 240 -14.90 -7.70 -28.85
C TYR A 240 -15.60 -6.76 -27.84
N TYR A 241 -15.41 -6.96 -26.52
CA TYR A 241 -16.11 -6.17 -25.49
C TYR A 241 -15.91 -4.64 -25.61
N ILE A 242 -14.79 -4.19 -26.21
CA ILE A 242 -14.47 -2.76 -26.41
C ILE A 242 -15.52 -2.08 -27.31
N PHE A 243 -16.12 -2.81 -28.24
CA PHE A 243 -17.16 -2.28 -29.13
C PHE A 243 -18.56 -2.30 -28.49
N GLU A 244 -18.74 -3.08 -27.42
CA GLU A 244 -20.00 -3.15 -26.69
C GLU A 244 -20.01 -2.09 -25.58
N LYS A 245 -20.66 -0.96 -25.84
CA LYS A 245 -20.75 0.21 -24.94
C LYS A 245 -21.03 -0.17 -23.48
N HIS A 246 -22.05 -1.01 -23.25
CA HIS A 246 -22.41 -1.43 -21.90
C HIS A 246 -21.29 -2.19 -21.19
N ARG A 247 -20.61 -3.10 -21.88
CA ARG A 247 -19.53 -3.92 -21.29
C ARG A 247 -18.27 -3.12 -21.00
N ARG A 248 -17.88 -2.19 -21.87
CA ARG A 248 -16.71 -1.34 -21.59
C ARG A 248 -16.95 -0.43 -20.39
N ILE A 249 -18.14 0.15 -20.25
CA ILE A 249 -18.53 0.99 -19.11
C ILE A 249 -18.57 0.14 -17.84
N GLU A 250 -19.27 -1.01 -17.88
CA GLU A 250 -19.33 -1.96 -16.76
C GLU A 250 -17.93 -2.34 -16.29
N LYS A 251 -17.04 -2.73 -17.20
CA LYS A 251 -15.66 -3.14 -16.88
C LYS A 251 -14.90 -2.03 -16.15
N THR A 252 -14.96 -0.80 -16.67
CA THR A 252 -14.27 0.35 -16.08
C THR A 252 -14.84 0.73 -14.71
N VAL A 253 -16.16 0.71 -14.55
CA VAL A 253 -16.82 0.99 -13.28
C VAL A 253 -16.48 -0.08 -12.24
N MET A 254 -16.50 -1.35 -12.61
CA MET A 254 -16.14 -2.46 -11.70
C MET A 254 -14.68 -2.38 -11.23
N ASP A 255 -13.75 -2.10 -12.14
CA ASP A 255 -12.33 -1.89 -11.79
C ASP A 255 -12.16 -0.71 -10.82
N MET A 256 -12.84 0.42 -11.10
CA MET A 256 -12.80 1.60 -10.23
C MET A 256 -13.39 1.33 -8.85
N VAL A 257 -14.57 0.70 -8.79
CA VAL A 257 -15.27 0.38 -7.54
C VAL A 257 -14.41 -0.55 -6.69
N ALA A 258 -13.86 -1.61 -7.28
CA ALA A 258 -12.99 -2.54 -6.56
C ALA A 258 -11.73 -1.85 -6.02
N GLY A 259 -11.07 -1.02 -6.84
CA GLY A 259 -9.88 -0.26 -6.41
C GLY A 259 -10.17 0.67 -5.22
N ASN A 260 -11.27 1.42 -5.27
CA ASN A 260 -11.67 2.32 -4.19
C ASN A 260 -12.11 1.56 -2.93
N ILE A 261 -12.91 0.49 -3.07
CA ILE A 261 -13.32 -0.35 -1.93
C ILE A 261 -12.11 -0.91 -1.19
N VAL A 262 -11.08 -1.36 -1.90
CA VAL A 262 -9.86 -1.88 -1.25
C VAL A 262 -9.19 -0.80 -0.38
N VAL A 263 -9.07 0.44 -0.88
CA VAL A 263 -8.51 1.55 -0.10
C VAL A 263 -9.41 1.90 1.10
N TRP A 264 -10.73 1.92 0.90
CA TRP A 264 -11.71 2.22 1.95
C TRP A 264 -11.73 1.14 3.04
N LEU A 265 -11.58 -0.13 2.68
CA LEU A 265 -11.46 -1.23 3.65
C LEU A 265 -10.18 -1.10 4.51
N PHE A 266 -9.10 -0.52 3.98
CA PHE A 266 -7.89 -0.29 4.77
C PHE A 266 -7.99 0.89 5.74
N ILE A 267 -8.56 2.02 5.31
CA ILE A 267 -8.44 3.29 6.06
C ILE A 267 -9.78 3.96 6.40
N GLY A 268 -10.86 3.59 5.72
CA GLY A 268 -12.16 4.24 5.86
C GLY A 268 -12.73 4.14 7.27
N TYR A 269 -12.65 2.96 7.89
CA TYR A 269 -13.13 2.78 9.27
C TYR A 269 -12.34 3.59 10.31
N PRO A 270 -10.98 3.55 10.35
CA PRO A 270 -10.20 4.43 11.21
C PRO A 270 -10.44 5.93 10.99
N VAL A 271 -10.60 6.37 9.74
CA VAL A 271 -10.88 7.78 9.42
C VAL A 271 -12.25 8.19 9.94
N PHE A 272 -13.28 7.38 9.68
CA PHE A 272 -14.63 7.61 10.20
C PHE A 272 -14.62 7.73 11.73
N MET A 273 -13.95 6.80 12.43
CA MET A 273 -13.85 6.85 13.89
C MET A 273 -13.03 8.04 14.39
N CYS A 274 -12.00 8.46 13.64
CA CYS A 274 -11.23 9.66 13.97
C CYS A 274 -12.07 10.94 13.87
N ILE A 275 -13.03 11.02 12.93
CA ILE A 275 -13.91 12.19 12.77
C ILE A 275 -14.97 12.23 13.87
N PHE A 276 -15.67 11.11 14.10
CA PHE A 276 -16.87 11.12 14.95
C PHE A 276 -16.63 10.71 16.40
N ARG A 277 -15.64 9.86 16.69
CA ARG A 277 -15.45 9.24 18.02
C ARG A 277 -13.97 9.05 18.37
N ARG A 278 -13.17 10.10 18.12
CA ARG A 278 -11.71 10.03 18.20
C ARG A 278 -11.17 9.41 19.49
N ARG A 279 -11.58 9.94 20.66
CA ARG A 279 -11.08 9.53 21.98
C ARG A 279 -11.59 8.14 22.37
N GLU A 280 -12.90 7.90 22.23
CA GLU A 280 -13.51 6.60 22.56
C GLU A 280 -12.90 5.46 21.75
N TYR A 281 -12.69 5.66 20.44
CA TYR A 281 -12.13 4.62 19.59
C TYR A 281 -10.66 4.36 19.90
N GLU A 282 -9.88 5.39 20.22
CA GLU A 282 -8.49 5.24 20.62
C GLU A 282 -8.35 4.48 21.94
N GLN A 283 -9.17 4.82 22.94
CA GLN A 283 -9.18 4.10 24.22
C GLN A 283 -9.55 2.63 24.03
N ARG A 284 -10.65 2.33 23.32
CA ARG A 284 -11.06 0.94 23.02
C ARG A 284 -9.98 0.17 22.26
N TRP A 285 -9.25 0.85 21.38
CA TRP A 285 -8.15 0.25 20.64
C TRP A 285 -6.96 -0.07 21.55
N LEU A 286 -6.60 0.82 22.47
CA LEU A 286 -5.55 0.59 23.48
C LEU A 286 -5.93 -0.50 24.48
N GLU A 287 -7.18 -0.55 24.93
CA GLU A 287 -7.68 -1.61 25.83
C GLU A 287 -7.60 -3.00 25.18
N LYS A 288 -7.97 -3.10 23.89
CA LYS A 288 -7.83 -4.35 23.13
C LYS A 288 -6.37 -4.80 23.03
N LEU A 289 -5.47 -3.85 22.75
CA LEU A 289 -4.04 -4.11 22.72
C LEU A 289 -3.48 -4.58 24.05
N ALA A 290 -3.91 -3.97 25.15
CA ALA A 290 -3.51 -4.40 26.49
C ALA A 290 -4.01 -5.83 26.79
N LYS A 291 -5.26 -6.14 26.43
CA LYS A 291 -5.85 -7.48 26.62
C LYS A 291 -5.14 -8.58 25.81
N ASP A 292 -4.68 -8.26 24.60
CA ASP A 292 -3.91 -9.22 23.80
C ASP A 292 -2.54 -9.50 24.41
N SER A 293 -1.89 -8.48 24.98
CA SER A 293 -0.62 -8.66 25.67
C SER A 293 -0.76 -9.56 26.90
N SER A 294 -1.83 -9.39 27.70
CA SER A 294 -2.03 -10.16 28.93
C SER A 294 -2.32 -11.64 28.70
N ASN A 295 -3.06 -11.98 27.63
CA ASN A 295 -3.36 -13.37 27.29
C ASN A 295 -2.11 -14.14 26.85
N SER A 296 -1.11 -13.45 26.31
CA SER A 296 0.15 -14.09 25.89
C SER A 296 1.09 -14.45 27.06
N SER A 297 0.94 -13.77 28.20
CA SER A 297 1.76 -13.94 29.41
C SER A 297 1.33 -15.07 30.35
N GLY A 298 0.19 -15.74 30.08
CA GLY A 298 -0.24 -16.92 30.84
C GLY A 298 0.58 -18.19 30.58
N LEU A 299 1.49 -18.16 29.60
CA LEU A 299 2.50 -19.19 29.44
C LEU A 299 3.64 -18.91 30.43
N PRO A 300 4.03 -19.88 31.28
CA PRO A 300 5.09 -19.69 32.26
C PRO A 300 6.33 -19.14 31.55
N PRO A 301 7.02 -18.15 32.12
CA PRO A 301 8.14 -17.48 31.48
C PRO A 301 9.18 -18.54 31.11
N LYS A 302 9.25 -18.90 29.83
CA LYS A 302 10.41 -19.59 29.28
C LYS A 302 11.54 -18.58 29.38
N SER A 303 12.35 -18.75 30.42
CA SER A 303 13.53 -17.97 30.72
C SER A 303 14.38 -17.76 29.46
N SER A 304 14.90 -16.54 29.31
CA SER A 304 16.04 -16.18 28.45
C SER A 304 15.84 -15.93 26.95
N THR A 305 14.67 -15.50 26.46
CA THR A 305 14.70 -14.67 25.24
C THR A 305 14.93 -13.22 25.63
N PHE A 306 16.21 -12.85 25.73
CA PHE A 306 16.69 -11.49 25.92
C PHE A 306 16.16 -10.65 24.75
N TYR A 307 15.03 -9.97 24.95
CA TYR A 307 14.54 -8.98 24.00
C TYR A 307 15.47 -7.77 24.10
N THR A 308 16.46 -7.73 23.22
CA THR A 308 17.37 -6.60 23.04
C THR A 308 16.53 -5.35 22.86
N LYS A 309 16.49 -4.54 23.91
CA LYS A 309 16.11 -3.12 23.88
C LYS A 309 16.83 -2.55 22.66
N MET A 310 16.12 -2.25 21.58
CA MET A 310 16.69 -1.51 20.46
C MET A 310 17.18 -0.20 21.07
N ARG A 311 18.50 -0.11 21.26
CA ARG A 311 19.16 1.17 21.44
C ARG A 311 18.87 1.94 20.16
N ASP A 312 18.31 3.13 20.31
CA ASP A 312 18.38 4.17 19.31
C ASP A 312 19.86 4.49 19.04
N THR A 313 20.52 3.68 18.21
CA THR A 313 21.74 4.11 17.53
C THR A 313 21.31 4.95 16.34
N GLY A 314 21.00 6.21 16.64
CA GLY A 314 21.15 7.29 15.68
C GLY A 314 22.64 7.47 15.40
N GLU A 315 23.20 6.60 14.57
CA GLU A 315 24.55 6.76 13.99
C GLU A 315 24.46 6.55 12.48
N PHE A 316 24.02 7.58 11.76
CA PHE A 316 24.65 7.91 10.48
C PHE A 316 25.94 8.67 10.81
N GLY A 317 26.93 7.93 11.32
CA GLY A 317 28.28 8.43 11.59
C GLY A 317 29.16 8.22 10.36
N LEU A 318 29.23 9.23 9.50
CA LEU A 318 30.37 9.44 8.62
C LEU A 318 31.55 9.84 9.53
N GLY A 319 32.47 8.89 9.73
CA GLY A 319 33.86 9.08 10.13
C GLY A 319 34.17 10.09 11.24
N SER A 320 34.32 9.60 12.47
CA SER A 320 35.13 10.28 13.48
C SER A 320 35.77 9.25 14.39
N ILE A 321 37.04 8.96 14.11
CA ILE A 321 37.97 8.26 15.00
C ILE A 321 38.08 9.10 16.28
N HIS A 322 37.57 8.61 17.40
CA HIS A 322 38.05 9.11 18.69
C HIS A 322 38.14 8.02 19.75
N ARG A 323 39.31 8.08 20.40
CA ARG A 323 39.96 7.15 21.31
C ARG A 323 39.15 6.72 22.53
N ASP A 324 39.48 5.49 22.95
CA ASP A 324 39.36 4.93 24.28
C ASP A 324 39.75 5.91 25.39
N LEU A 325 38.97 5.91 26.47
CA LEU A 325 39.49 6.17 27.82
C LEU A 325 38.61 5.49 28.86
N ASP A 326 39.27 4.60 29.61
CA ASP A 326 38.85 3.94 30.83
C ASP A 326 38.22 4.91 31.84
N SER A 327 37.19 4.44 32.56
CA SER A 327 37.06 4.74 33.99
C SER A 327 36.14 3.74 34.68
N SER A 328 36.77 3.08 35.63
CA SER A 328 36.27 2.20 36.68
C SER A 328 35.40 2.92 37.71
N GLU A 329 34.69 2.10 38.50
CA GLU A 329 34.20 2.37 39.87
C GLU A 329 33.04 3.37 40.05
N LEU A 330 31.93 2.95 40.69
CA LEU A 330 31.80 2.98 42.15
C LEU A 330 30.45 2.41 42.62
N MET A 331 30.51 1.65 43.71
CA MET A 331 29.39 1.17 44.54
C MET A 331 28.59 2.33 45.16
N GLY A 332 27.33 2.08 45.57
CA GLY A 332 26.79 2.86 46.69
C GLY A 332 25.28 2.95 46.89
N SER A 333 24.81 2.18 47.87
CA SER A 333 23.78 2.55 48.87
C SER A 333 22.28 2.48 48.52
N THR A 334 21.71 1.42 49.09
CA THR A 334 20.41 1.32 49.78
C THR A 334 19.94 2.58 50.51
N LEU A 335 18.65 2.94 50.31
CA LEU A 335 17.89 3.67 51.31
C LEU A 335 16.44 3.14 51.39
N LYS A 336 16.17 2.46 52.51
CA LYS A 336 14.84 2.06 52.98
C LYS A 336 14.08 3.32 53.41
N SER A 337 12.89 3.56 52.86
CA SER A 337 11.94 4.52 53.43
C SER A 337 10.72 3.78 53.98
N LYS A 338 10.33 4.21 55.18
CA LYS A 338 9.35 3.64 56.11
C LYS A 338 7.92 3.90 55.68
N TYR A 339 7.07 2.91 55.97
CA TYR A 339 5.64 3.01 56.13
C TYR A 339 5.22 4.06 57.17
N HIS A 340 4.15 4.80 56.88
CA HIS A 340 3.21 5.36 57.86
C HIS A 340 1.78 5.03 57.40
N PRO A 341 0.93 4.43 58.26
CA PRO A 341 -0.50 4.37 58.04
C PRO A 341 -1.18 5.44 58.89
N PHE A 342 -2.16 6.18 58.36
CA PHE A 342 -3.33 6.62 59.14
C PHE A 342 -4.49 7.00 58.22
N ALA A 343 -5.67 6.59 58.66
CA ALA A 343 -6.98 6.77 58.06
C ALA A 343 -7.46 8.23 58.14
N ASN A 344 -8.32 8.66 57.21
CA ASN A 344 -9.69 9.07 57.50
C ASN A 344 -10.47 9.48 56.22
N GLN A 345 -11.79 9.48 56.38
CA GLN A 345 -12.86 9.42 55.40
C GLN A 345 -13.27 10.80 54.82
N HIS A 346 -13.71 10.79 53.54
CA HIS A 346 -14.63 11.70 52.81
C HIS A 346 -14.27 13.19 52.63
N PRO A 347 -14.78 13.90 51.58
CA PRO A 347 -15.83 13.58 50.61
C PRO A 347 -15.37 13.58 49.13
N LEU A 348 -16.29 13.31 48.20
CA LEU A 348 -16.09 13.20 46.75
C LEU A 348 -15.44 14.44 46.12
N ASP A 349 -14.14 14.36 45.81
CA ASP A 349 -13.45 15.24 44.89
C ASP A 349 -13.57 14.72 43.45
N ILE A 350 -14.29 15.48 42.62
CA ILE A 350 -14.41 15.25 41.17
C ILE A 350 -13.15 15.74 40.42
N GLU A 351 -12.23 16.44 41.09
CA GLU A 351 -10.98 16.94 40.50
C GLU A 351 -9.87 15.89 40.34
N ASP A 352 -9.94 14.76 41.04
CA ASP A 352 -8.91 13.70 40.93
C ASP A 352 -9.08 12.78 39.70
N MET A 353 -10.20 12.85 38.97
CA MET A 353 -10.35 12.12 37.70
C MET A 353 -9.68 12.81 36.50
N LEU A 354 -9.18 14.04 36.66
CA LEU A 354 -8.45 14.77 35.61
C LEU A 354 -6.93 14.73 35.77
N ASN A 355 -6.41 14.32 36.93
CA ASN A 355 -4.98 14.18 37.20
C ASN A 355 -4.45 12.74 37.16
N ASP A 356 -5.31 11.74 36.95
CA ASP A 356 -4.88 10.38 36.62
C ASP A 356 -4.45 10.27 35.15
N HIS A 357 -3.49 11.12 34.74
CA HIS A 357 -2.55 10.75 33.69
C HIS A 357 -1.60 9.70 34.28
N GLY A 358 -2.17 8.53 34.57
CA GLY A 358 -1.41 7.31 34.83
C GLY A 358 -0.39 7.21 33.70
N MET A 359 0.88 7.37 34.05
CA MET A 359 2.00 7.26 33.12
C MET A 359 1.91 5.89 32.47
N TYR A 360 1.32 5.84 31.27
CA TYR A 360 1.19 4.63 30.49
C TYR A 360 2.61 4.13 30.26
N ASN A 361 2.97 3.04 30.93
CA ASN A 361 4.28 2.44 30.80
C ASN A 361 4.46 2.01 29.34
N SER A 362 5.19 2.81 28.56
CA SER A 362 5.47 2.54 27.15
C SER A 362 6.14 1.17 26.94
N ASN A 363 6.76 0.63 28.00
CA ASN A 363 7.31 -0.72 28.03
C ASN A 363 6.27 -1.85 28.12
N ALA A 364 4.97 -1.55 28.14
CA ALA A 364 3.90 -2.54 28.02
C ALA A 364 3.35 -2.67 26.58
N LEU A 365 3.69 -1.74 25.68
CA LEU A 365 3.18 -1.80 24.30
C LEU A 365 3.88 -2.91 23.48
N PRO A 366 3.17 -3.59 22.55
CA PRO A 366 3.77 -4.51 21.59
C PRO A 366 4.94 -3.88 20.80
N ILE A 367 5.94 -4.69 20.45
CA ILE A 367 7.17 -4.24 19.76
C ILE A 367 6.85 -3.46 18.47
N SER A 368 5.83 -3.89 17.72
CA SER A 368 5.40 -3.23 16.47
C SER A 368 4.95 -1.78 16.64
N MET A 369 4.53 -1.40 17.85
CA MET A 369 4.20 -0.03 18.19
C MET A 369 5.39 0.74 18.75
N ARG A 370 6.30 0.11 19.50
CA ARG A 370 7.48 0.80 20.05
C ARG A 370 8.41 1.30 18.95
N THR A 371 8.67 0.47 17.94
CA THR A 371 9.58 0.84 16.83
C THR A 371 9.06 1.98 15.96
N ASN A 372 7.77 2.33 16.05
CA ASN A 372 7.17 3.45 15.31
C ASN A 372 6.90 4.68 16.19
N VAL A 373 7.04 4.57 17.51
CA VAL A 373 6.85 5.70 18.44
C VAL A 373 8.12 6.57 18.52
N HIS A 374 9.31 5.98 18.33
CA HIS A 374 10.58 6.72 18.45
C HIS A 374 11.11 7.33 17.14
N VAL A 375 10.41 7.22 16.00
CA VAL A 375 10.96 7.63 14.70
C VAL A 375 10.84 9.14 14.43
N HIS A 376 10.06 9.90 15.20
CA HIS A 376 9.98 11.36 15.03
C HIS A 376 9.66 12.07 16.36
N GLU A 377 10.58 12.04 17.32
CA GLU A 377 10.75 13.21 18.18
C GLU A 377 11.76 14.11 17.47
N PRO A 378 11.35 15.25 16.88
CA PRO A 378 12.33 16.27 16.54
C PRO A 378 13.00 16.67 17.85
N ALA A 379 14.31 16.44 17.95
CA ALA A 379 15.11 17.03 19.00
C ALA A 379 14.95 18.55 18.89
N MET A 380 14.05 19.13 19.69
CA MET A 380 14.03 20.56 19.93
C MET A 380 15.29 20.88 20.72
N GLY A 381 16.37 21.10 19.98
CA GLY A 381 17.61 21.62 20.50
C GLY A 381 17.35 22.98 21.13
N SER A 382 17.86 23.14 22.35
CA SER A 382 17.94 24.41 23.07
C SER A 382 18.45 25.55 22.18
N PRO A 383 17.97 26.79 22.40
CA PRO A 383 18.41 27.94 21.62
C PRO A 383 19.87 28.23 21.94
N THR A 384 20.77 27.98 20.98
CA THR A 384 22.13 28.50 21.02
C THR A 384 22.12 29.94 20.50
N ASN A 385 22.60 30.84 21.34
CA ASN A 385 22.82 32.25 21.05
C ASN A 385 23.69 32.43 19.80
N PHE A 386 23.17 33.16 18.82
CA PHE A 386 23.93 33.63 17.66
C PHE A 386 24.48 35.03 17.97
N THR A 387 25.79 35.14 18.12
CA THR A 387 26.55 36.40 18.18
C THR A 387 27.76 36.32 17.26
N GLY A 388 27.82 37.21 16.25
CA GLY A 388 29.02 37.59 15.47
C GLY A 388 29.59 36.50 14.56
N TYR A 389 30.06 36.74 13.34
CA TYR A 389 30.73 37.91 12.78
C TYR A 389 30.49 38.00 11.26
N SER A 390 30.54 39.23 10.77
CA SER A 390 30.81 39.54 9.36
C SER A 390 32.23 39.12 8.99
N GLU A 391 32.41 38.50 7.82
CA GLU A 391 33.58 38.76 6.99
C GLU A 391 33.27 38.56 5.51
N LEU A 392 33.58 39.59 4.74
CA LEU A 392 33.58 39.60 3.29
C LEU A 392 34.66 38.65 2.75
N ALA A 393 34.35 37.95 1.66
CA ALA A 393 35.31 37.75 0.59
C ALA A 393 34.59 37.64 -0.75
N LEU A 394 34.83 38.64 -1.62
CA LEU A 394 34.75 38.50 -3.06
C LEU A 394 35.70 37.37 -3.49
N ASP A 395 35.25 36.47 -4.37
CA ASP A 395 35.98 36.27 -5.62
C ASP A 395 35.06 35.68 -6.69
N GLY A 396 35.14 36.26 -7.88
CA GLY A 396 34.44 35.78 -9.06
C GLY A 396 35.33 34.86 -9.87
N ARG A 397 34.73 33.89 -10.57
CA ARG A 397 35.17 33.51 -11.93
C ARG A 397 34.18 32.60 -12.64
N HIS A 398 34.14 32.86 -13.94
CA HIS A 398 33.33 32.31 -15.02
C HIS A 398 33.57 30.83 -15.36
N VAL A 399 32.74 30.36 -16.30
CA VAL A 399 32.93 29.26 -17.29
C VAL A 399 32.46 27.90 -16.73
N LEU A 400 31.45 27.20 -17.27
CA LEU A 400 30.87 27.08 -18.62
C LEU A 400 29.38 26.70 -18.51
#